data_AF-S2KQJ0-F1
#
_entry.id   AF-S2KQJ0-F1
#
_cell.length_a   1.000
_cell.length_b   1.000
_cell.length_c   1.000
_cell.angle_alpha   90.00
_cell.angle_beta   90.00
_cell.angle_gamma   90.00
#
_symmetry.space_group_name_H-M   'P 1'
#
loop_
_entity.id
_entity.type
_entity.pdbx_description
1 polymer ?
#
loop_
_entity_poly.entity_id
_entity_poly.type
_entity_poly.pdbx_seq_one_letter_code
_entity_poly.pdbx_strand_id
1 'polypeptide(L)'
;MKGQYNHSRMLRNNWLIYGALSGINKRPFDGSRKFLFSNDFIIDGYPRTANTFLTHYFMETFDFPQNRIGHHFHAPAAVYYASFFNKKAVFTLREPYGSISSYVLHRYGHEYEKIDALGNIQLCILKYEDYLDAINNIKSSNVLVFNFSDIVSNPERIMEVIQKKYNLKTHSSKVGEEDKTAVVQEKIKKIETNTGNDKDVSLRVPNPNEQRNEHKKKVKEIIDENFKDSMNSVLGKYEIALRGSFRI
;
A
#
# COMPACT_ATOMS: atom_id res chain seq x y z
N MET A 1 18.98 -15.96 7.83
CA MET A 1 17.84 -15.20 7.25
C MET A 1 17.10 -15.90 6.10
N LYS A 2 17.78 -16.42 5.06
CA LYS A 2 17.10 -17.04 3.89
C LYS A 2 16.00 -18.06 4.23
N GLY A 3 16.23 -18.95 5.20
CA GLY A 3 15.25 -19.95 5.62
C GLY A 3 13.95 -19.40 6.23
N GLN A 4 14.05 -18.37 7.09
CA GLN A 4 12.87 -17.73 7.70
C GLN A 4 12.08 -16.90 6.68
N TYR A 5 12.78 -16.20 5.78
CA TYR A 5 12.12 -15.48 4.70
C TYR A 5 11.34 -16.43 3.79
N ASN A 6 11.91 -17.57 3.39
CA ASN A 6 11.23 -18.54 2.53
C ASN A 6 9.89 -19.05 3.11
N HIS A 7 9.84 -19.35 4.42
CA HIS A 7 8.60 -19.73 5.08
C HIS A 7 7.57 -18.59 5.06
N SER A 8 8.00 -17.38 5.42
CA SER A 8 7.13 -16.19 5.42
C SER A 8 6.63 -15.84 4.00
N ARG A 9 7.47 -16.06 2.99
CA ARG A 9 7.19 -15.84 1.57
C ARG A 9 6.12 -16.82 1.08
N MET A 10 6.26 -18.10 1.42
CA MET A 10 5.26 -19.12 1.09
C MET A 10 3.87 -18.75 1.64
N LEU A 11 3.80 -18.32 2.90
CA LEU A 11 2.55 -17.88 3.53
C LEU A 11 1.97 -16.62 2.87
N ARG A 12 2.80 -15.63 2.53
CA ARG A 12 2.35 -14.36 1.91
C ARG A 12 1.97 -14.48 0.43
N ASN A 13 2.50 -15.49 -0.26
CA ASN A 13 2.21 -15.73 -1.67
C ASN A 13 1.05 -16.71 -1.86
N ASN A 14 0.78 -17.57 -0.87
CA ASN A 14 -0.36 -18.47 -0.90
C ASN A 14 -1.62 -17.78 -0.36
N TRP A 15 -2.48 -17.32 -1.27
CA TRP A 15 -3.69 -16.58 -0.90
C TRP A 15 -4.70 -17.41 -0.09
N LEU A 16 -4.73 -18.75 -0.24
CA LEU A 16 -5.59 -19.63 0.57
C LEU A 16 -5.16 -19.61 2.03
N ILE A 17 -3.86 -19.86 2.28
CA ILE A 17 -3.30 -19.88 3.62
C ILE A 17 -3.33 -18.47 4.22
N TYR A 18 -2.92 -17.45 3.45
CA TYR A 18 -2.96 -16.07 3.90
C TYR A 18 -4.37 -15.63 4.27
N GLY A 19 -5.36 -15.94 3.42
CA GLY A 19 -6.75 -15.64 3.67
C GLY A 19 -7.23 -16.32 4.95
N ALA A 20 -7.05 -17.64 5.09
CA ALA A 20 -7.42 -18.38 6.29
C ALA A 20 -6.79 -17.81 7.57
N LEU A 21 -5.48 -17.53 7.57
CA LEU A 21 -4.76 -16.99 8.73
C LEU A 21 -5.12 -15.52 9.04
N SER A 22 -5.45 -14.73 8.02
CA SER A 22 -5.85 -13.33 8.19
C SER A 22 -7.15 -13.19 9.00
N GLY A 23 -8.02 -14.21 8.96
CA GLY A 23 -9.26 -14.24 9.76
C GLY A 23 -9.06 -14.63 11.23
N ILE A 24 -7.96 -15.31 11.55
CA ILE A 24 -7.67 -15.83 12.90
C ILE A 24 -6.98 -14.75 13.75
N ASN A 25 -6.09 -13.95 13.14
CA ASN A 25 -5.40 -12.85 13.81
C ASN A 25 -6.27 -11.57 13.86
N LYS A 26 -7.41 -11.65 14.55
CA LYS A 26 -8.15 -10.46 14.99
C LYS A 26 -7.31 -9.73 16.05
N ARG A 27 -6.35 -8.90 15.64
CA ARG A 27 -5.81 -7.91 16.59
C ARG A 27 -6.98 -6.98 16.97
N PRO A 28 -7.24 -6.73 18.26
CA PRO A 28 -8.38 -5.92 18.72
C PRO A 28 -8.25 -4.43 18.41
N PHE A 29 -7.34 -4.01 17.52
CA PHE A 29 -6.87 -2.62 17.44
C PHE A 29 -7.28 -1.83 16.19
N ASP A 30 -8.15 -2.33 15.31
CA ASP A 30 -8.77 -1.44 14.30
C ASP A 30 -10.15 -1.87 13.73
N GLY A 31 -10.69 -3.07 14.01
CA GLY A 31 -11.99 -3.50 13.46
C GLY A 31 -12.10 -3.50 11.92
N SER A 32 -11.00 -3.22 11.21
CA SER A 32 -10.96 -2.88 9.78
C SER A 32 -10.22 -3.90 8.94
N ARG A 33 -9.34 -4.73 9.53
CA ARG A 33 -8.73 -5.87 8.81
C ARG A 33 -9.74 -6.97 8.56
N LYS A 34 -10.42 -6.87 7.42
CA LYS A 34 -11.44 -7.83 6.99
C LYS A 34 -10.81 -8.99 6.26
N PHE A 35 -11.43 -10.15 6.42
CA PHE A 35 -11.05 -11.38 5.77
C PHE A 35 -10.99 -11.16 4.26
N LEU A 36 -9.89 -11.55 3.62
CA LEU A 36 -9.67 -11.29 2.18
C LEU A 36 -10.85 -11.78 1.32
N PHE A 37 -11.46 -12.91 1.69
CA PHE A 37 -12.52 -13.55 0.93
C PHE A 37 -13.90 -12.89 1.01
N SER A 38 -14.18 -12.08 2.04
CA SER A 38 -15.50 -11.47 2.21
C SER A 38 -15.66 -10.12 1.50
N ASN A 39 -14.62 -9.63 0.85
CA ASN A 39 -14.62 -8.31 0.22
C ASN A 39 -15.06 -8.38 -1.25
N ASP A 40 -15.82 -7.38 -1.68
CA ASP A 40 -16.27 -7.22 -3.06
C ASP A 40 -15.37 -6.30 -3.88
N PHE A 41 -14.64 -5.44 -3.18
CA PHE A 41 -13.68 -4.51 -3.77
C PHE A 41 -12.38 -4.56 -2.95
N ILE A 42 -11.23 -4.53 -3.62
CA ILE A 42 -9.92 -4.48 -2.95
C ILE A 42 -9.23 -3.16 -3.29
N ILE A 43 -8.81 -2.41 -2.28
CA ILE A 43 -7.93 -1.23 -2.44
C ILE A 43 -6.70 -1.49 -1.59
N ASP A 44 -5.57 -1.78 -2.24
CA ASP A 44 -4.35 -2.08 -1.48
C ASP A 44 -3.09 -1.66 -2.24
N GLY A 45 -1.96 -1.85 -1.59
CA GLY A 45 -0.65 -1.49 -2.08
C GLY A 45 0.42 -2.11 -1.21
N TYR A 46 1.67 -1.99 -1.63
CA TYR A 46 2.76 -2.10 -0.68
C TYR A 46 2.59 -1.02 0.43
N PRO A 47 3.14 -1.19 1.65
CA PRO A 47 3.04 -0.13 2.64
C PRO A 47 3.54 1.23 2.13
N ARG A 48 2.86 2.31 2.53
CA ARG A 48 3.24 3.71 2.24
C ARG A 48 3.14 4.13 0.76
N THR A 49 2.23 3.53 0.02
CA THR A 49 1.88 3.86 -1.38
C THR A 49 0.49 4.52 -1.51
N ALA A 50 0.08 5.35 -0.54
CA ALA A 50 -1.22 6.05 -0.51
C ALA A 50 -2.48 5.18 -0.30
N ASN A 51 -2.34 3.96 0.23
CA ASN A 51 -3.48 3.05 0.45
C ASN A 51 -4.60 3.68 1.29
N THR A 52 -4.26 4.27 2.44
CA THR A 52 -5.23 4.92 3.33
C THR A 52 -5.91 6.10 2.63
N PHE A 53 -5.13 6.97 1.98
CA PHE A 53 -5.67 8.10 1.22
C PHE A 53 -6.65 7.66 0.13
N LEU A 54 -6.25 6.71 -0.72
CA LEU A 54 -7.09 6.22 -1.80
C LEU A 54 -8.37 5.56 -1.28
N THR A 55 -8.28 4.78 -0.20
CA THR A 55 -9.45 4.12 0.42
C THR A 55 -10.44 5.17 0.93
N HIS A 56 -9.98 6.18 1.67
CA HIS A 56 -10.88 7.23 2.16
C HIS A 56 -11.46 8.06 1.03
N TYR A 57 -10.63 8.47 0.05
CA TYR A 57 -11.11 9.24 -1.10
C TYR A 57 -12.17 8.46 -1.91
N PHE A 58 -11.99 7.15 -2.06
CA PHE A 58 -12.98 6.25 -2.66
C PHE A 58 -14.30 6.25 -1.88
N MET A 59 -14.26 6.12 -0.55
CA MET A 59 -15.47 6.11 0.29
C MET A 59 -16.22 7.45 0.30
N GLU A 60 -15.50 8.58 0.26
CA GLU A 60 -16.13 9.90 0.13
C GLU A 60 -16.72 10.13 -1.27
N THR A 61 -16.28 9.36 -2.28
CA THR A 61 -16.73 9.55 -3.66
C THR A 61 -17.89 8.63 -4.03
N PHE A 62 -17.83 7.37 -3.63
CA PHE A 62 -18.78 6.34 -4.04
C PHE A 62 -19.67 5.88 -2.90
N ASP A 63 -20.94 5.63 -3.22
CA ASP A 63 -21.87 4.94 -2.35
C ASP A 63 -21.53 3.44 -2.31
N PHE A 64 -20.48 3.13 -1.54
CA PHE A 64 -19.96 1.78 -1.40
C PHE A 64 -19.75 1.44 0.08
N PRO A 65 -20.35 0.36 0.60
CA PRO A 65 -20.22 0.01 2.00
C PRO A 65 -18.77 -0.27 2.39
N GLN A 66 -18.23 0.46 3.37
CA GLN A 66 -16.86 0.29 3.86
C GLN A 66 -16.56 -1.15 4.26
N ASN A 67 -17.56 -1.90 4.74
CA ASN A 67 -17.39 -3.31 5.12
C ASN A 67 -17.23 -4.29 3.96
N ARG A 68 -17.36 -3.83 2.73
CA ARG A 68 -17.14 -4.62 1.52
C ARG A 68 -15.82 -4.27 0.83
N ILE A 69 -15.02 -3.37 1.41
CA ILE A 69 -13.70 -2.98 0.91
C ILE A 69 -12.62 -3.72 1.69
N GLY A 70 -11.82 -4.52 1.00
CA GLY A 70 -10.61 -5.13 1.54
C GLY A 70 -9.43 -4.18 1.37
N HIS A 71 -8.76 -3.84 2.46
CA HIS A 71 -7.57 -2.98 2.47
C HIS A 71 -6.59 -3.39 3.57
N HIS A 72 -5.36 -2.87 3.53
CA HIS A 72 -4.30 -3.13 4.53
C HIS A 72 -3.78 -4.59 4.62
N PHE A 73 -3.87 -5.39 3.55
CA PHE A 73 -3.20 -6.70 3.52
C PHE A 73 -1.69 -6.53 3.31
N HIS A 74 -1.30 -5.61 2.44
CA HIS A 74 0.10 -5.32 2.11
C HIS A 74 0.88 -6.58 1.69
N ALA A 75 0.17 -7.49 1.00
CA ALA A 75 0.65 -8.83 0.68
C ALA A 75 0.36 -9.20 -0.79
N PRO A 76 1.31 -9.90 -1.45
CA PRO A 76 1.10 -10.47 -2.80
C PRO A 76 -0.16 -11.33 -2.91
N ALA A 77 -0.53 -12.05 -1.84
CA ALA A 77 -1.77 -12.82 -1.76
C ALA A 77 -3.03 -12.04 -2.18
N ALA A 78 -3.16 -10.76 -1.81
CA ALA A 78 -4.33 -9.96 -2.19
C ALA A 78 -4.38 -9.71 -3.71
N VAL A 79 -3.22 -9.48 -4.33
CA VAL A 79 -3.07 -9.31 -5.79
C VAL A 79 -3.41 -10.61 -6.51
N TYR A 80 -2.81 -11.73 -6.09
CA TYR A 80 -3.09 -13.04 -6.68
C TYR A 80 -4.56 -13.42 -6.54
N TYR A 81 -5.15 -13.20 -5.35
CA TYR A 81 -6.57 -13.45 -5.12
C TYR A 81 -7.45 -12.61 -6.05
N ALA A 82 -7.19 -11.30 -6.14
CA ALA A 82 -7.95 -10.42 -7.02
C ALA A 82 -7.84 -10.84 -8.49
N SER A 83 -6.64 -11.19 -8.94
CA SER A 83 -6.40 -11.64 -10.30
C SER A 83 -7.05 -12.99 -10.59
N PHE A 84 -6.91 -13.97 -9.69
CA PHE A 84 -7.40 -15.33 -9.91
C PHE A 84 -8.93 -15.40 -9.91
N PHE A 85 -9.59 -14.68 -8.99
CA PHE A 85 -11.06 -14.66 -8.88
C PHE A 85 -11.71 -13.50 -9.62
N ASN A 86 -10.96 -12.79 -10.46
CA ASN A 86 -11.46 -11.65 -11.23
C ASN A 86 -12.20 -10.61 -10.36
N LYS A 87 -11.70 -10.33 -9.15
CA LYS A 87 -12.32 -9.35 -8.23
C LYS A 87 -12.02 -7.94 -8.70
N LYS A 88 -12.95 -7.01 -8.39
CA LYS A 88 -12.73 -5.58 -8.60
C LYS A 88 -11.61 -5.15 -7.66
N ALA A 89 -10.49 -4.69 -8.20
CA ALA A 89 -9.37 -4.28 -7.37
C ALA A 89 -8.65 -3.07 -7.92
N VAL A 90 -8.13 -2.27 -7.01
CA VAL A 90 -7.24 -1.15 -7.30
C VAL A 90 -5.99 -1.35 -6.46
N PHE A 91 -4.87 -1.53 -7.14
CA PHE A 91 -3.57 -1.61 -6.50
C PHE A 91 -2.79 -0.32 -6.71
N THR A 92 -1.99 0.06 -5.71
CA THR A 92 -1.13 1.23 -5.79
C THR A 92 0.33 0.80 -5.87
N LEU A 93 1.09 1.55 -6.67
CA LEU A 93 2.53 1.42 -6.83
C LEU A 93 3.20 2.74 -6.50
N ARG A 94 4.42 2.70 -6.00
CA ARG A 94 5.26 3.88 -5.80
C ARG A 94 6.68 3.54 -6.20
N GLU A 95 7.47 4.54 -6.54
CA GLU A 95 8.91 4.37 -6.72
C GLU A 95 9.52 3.60 -5.51
N PRO A 96 10.29 2.51 -5.75
CA PRO A 96 10.81 1.62 -4.71
C PRO A 96 11.56 2.31 -3.57
N TYR A 97 12.50 3.21 -3.83
CA TYR A 97 13.21 3.93 -2.76
C TYR A 97 12.24 4.73 -1.90
N GLY A 98 11.28 5.41 -2.51
CA GLY A 98 10.28 6.22 -1.83
C GLY A 98 9.36 5.41 -0.91
N SER A 99 8.96 4.21 -1.33
CA SER A 99 8.10 3.32 -0.52
C SER A 99 8.87 2.60 0.58
N ILE A 100 10.01 1.99 0.26
CA ILE A 100 10.83 1.21 1.19
C ILE A 100 11.40 2.11 2.29
N SER A 101 12.02 3.25 1.94
CA SER A 101 12.55 4.18 2.94
C SER A 101 11.44 4.71 3.87
N SER A 102 10.28 5.07 3.31
CA SER A 102 9.12 5.51 4.08
C SER A 102 8.59 4.41 5.01
N TYR A 103 8.59 3.16 4.57
CA TYR A 103 8.14 2.03 5.37
C TYR A 103 9.11 1.68 6.49
N VAL A 104 10.42 1.69 6.22
CA VAL A 104 11.48 1.51 7.22
C VAL A 104 11.33 2.55 8.33
N LEU A 105 11.26 3.84 8.00
CA LEU A 105 11.09 4.90 9.01
C LEU A 105 9.79 4.76 9.79
N HIS A 106 8.68 4.46 9.10
CA HIS A 106 7.39 4.28 9.77
C HIS A 106 7.42 3.10 10.75
N ARG A 107 8.08 1.99 10.39
CA ARG A 107 8.09 0.78 11.21
C ARG A 107 9.05 0.88 12.40
N TYR A 108 10.15 1.61 12.23
CA TYR A 108 11.29 1.55 13.13
C TYR A 108 11.67 2.89 13.78
N GLY A 109 11.00 4.00 13.43
CA GLY A 109 11.28 5.30 14.02
C GLY A 109 12.73 5.70 13.84
N HIS A 110 13.38 6.18 14.90
CA HIS A 110 14.81 6.52 14.91
C HIS A 110 15.76 5.31 14.97
N GLU A 111 15.26 4.09 15.18
CA GLU A 111 16.10 2.90 15.36
C GLU A 111 16.55 2.25 14.04
N TYR A 112 16.16 2.81 12.88
CA TYR A 112 16.47 2.22 11.57
C TYR A 112 17.98 2.02 11.35
N GLU A 113 18.84 2.85 11.96
CA GLU A 113 20.31 2.74 11.86
C GLU A 113 20.84 1.49 12.56
N LYS A 114 20.19 1.02 13.62
CA LYS A 114 20.57 -0.21 14.36
C LYS A 114 20.05 -1.49 13.70
N ILE A 115 19.14 -1.33 12.75
CA ILE A 115 18.26 -2.40 12.25
C ILE A 115 18.80 -3.08 11.01
N ASP A 116 19.74 -2.45 10.32
CA ASP A 116 20.45 -3.07 9.20
C ASP A 116 21.22 -4.33 9.62
N ALA A 117 21.74 -4.35 10.87
CA ALA A 117 22.40 -5.52 11.46
C ALA A 117 21.53 -6.79 11.51
N LEU A 118 20.20 -6.66 11.41
CA LEU A 118 19.26 -7.78 11.41
C LEU A 118 18.65 -8.07 10.03
N GLY A 119 19.13 -7.42 8.96
CA GLY A 119 18.69 -7.61 7.57
C GLY A 119 17.23 -7.20 7.30
N ASN A 120 16.70 -6.28 8.10
CA ASN A 120 15.32 -5.83 7.98
C ASN A 120 15.08 -4.96 6.73
N ILE A 121 16.08 -4.20 6.28
CA ILE A 121 16.00 -3.45 5.01
C ILE A 121 15.93 -4.43 3.84
N GLN A 122 16.82 -5.43 3.81
CA GLN A 122 16.78 -6.50 2.81
C GLN A 122 15.40 -7.18 2.78
N LEU A 123 14.82 -7.46 3.95
CA LEU A 123 13.47 -8.00 4.03
C LEU A 123 12.42 -7.06 3.43
N CYS A 124 12.51 -5.74 3.67
CA CYS A 124 11.61 -4.77 3.04
C CYS A 124 11.73 -4.76 1.51
N ILE A 125 12.96 -4.83 0.98
CA ILE A 125 13.25 -4.93 -0.47
C ILE A 125 12.62 -6.19 -1.05
N LEU A 126 12.92 -7.35 -0.47
CA LEU A 126 12.39 -8.65 -0.92
C LEU A 126 10.85 -8.70 -0.86
N LYS A 127 10.24 -8.09 0.16
CA LYS A 127 8.77 -7.98 0.25
C LYS A 127 8.18 -7.06 -0.83
N TYR A 128 8.90 -6.01 -1.24
CA TYR A 128 8.49 -5.14 -2.35
C TYR A 128 8.62 -5.88 -3.67
N GLU A 129 9.73 -6.61 -3.84
CA GLU A 129 9.98 -7.45 -5.01
C GLU A 129 8.86 -8.48 -5.21
N ASP A 130 8.49 -9.23 -4.16
CA ASP A 130 7.37 -10.17 -4.20
C ASP A 130 6.06 -9.50 -4.62
N TYR A 131 5.84 -8.26 -4.17
CA TYR A 131 4.65 -7.50 -4.50
C TYR A 131 4.66 -7.09 -5.98
N LEU A 132 5.80 -6.64 -6.51
CA LEU A 132 5.95 -6.34 -7.94
C LEU A 132 5.79 -7.58 -8.81
N ASP A 133 6.34 -8.72 -8.38
CA ASP A 133 6.17 -9.99 -9.08
C ASP A 133 4.68 -10.34 -9.18
N ALA A 134 3.91 -10.16 -8.10
CA ALA A 134 2.47 -10.38 -8.15
C ALA A 134 1.75 -9.39 -9.08
N ILE A 135 2.12 -8.11 -9.07
CA ILE A 135 1.54 -7.09 -9.96
C ILE A 135 1.84 -7.41 -11.43
N ASN A 136 3.09 -7.73 -11.77
CA ASN A 136 3.51 -8.08 -13.12
C ASN A 136 2.83 -9.35 -13.66
N ASN A 137 2.35 -10.21 -12.76
CA ASN A 137 1.64 -11.44 -13.09
C ASN A 137 0.12 -11.30 -13.12
N ILE A 138 -0.44 -10.10 -12.91
CA ILE A 138 -1.89 -9.89 -13.06
C ILE A 138 -2.32 -10.25 -14.49
N LYS A 139 -3.34 -11.11 -14.60
CA LYS A 139 -4.00 -11.46 -15.87
C LYS A 139 -5.44 -10.98 -15.94
N SER A 140 -6.02 -10.61 -14.81
CA SER A 140 -7.40 -10.12 -14.72
C SER A 140 -7.54 -8.74 -15.33
N SER A 141 -8.58 -8.56 -16.15
CA SER A 141 -8.98 -7.24 -16.66
C SER A 141 -9.77 -6.41 -15.64
N ASN A 142 -10.15 -6.99 -14.49
CA ASN A 142 -10.91 -6.34 -13.43
C ASN A 142 -10.03 -5.78 -12.32
N VAL A 143 -8.72 -5.66 -12.59
CA VAL A 143 -7.73 -5.08 -11.68
C VAL A 143 -7.13 -3.84 -12.34
N LEU A 144 -7.12 -2.73 -11.60
CA LEU A 144 -6.45 -1.49 -11.97
C LEU A 144 -5.20 -1.33 -11.11
N VAL A 145 -4.16 -0.73 -11.68
CA VAL A 145 -2.93 -0.40 -10.95
C VAL A 145 -2.61 1.07 -11.22
N PHE A 146 -2.36 1.85 -10.17
CA PHE A 146 -2.06 3.27 -10.29
C PHE A 146 -0.74 3.63 -9.61
N ASN A 147 -0.04 4.60 -10.18
CA ASN A 147 1.11 5.20 -9.55
C ASN A 147 0.68 6.15 -8.42
N PHE A 148 1.43 6.15 -7.34
CA PHE A 148 1.29 7.00 -6.16
C PHE A 148 1.22 8.48 -6.54
N SER A 149 2.06 8.93 -7.48
CA SER A 149 2.05 10.33 -7.92
C SER A 149 0.69 10.73 -8.50
N ASP A 150 0.08 9.86 -9.30
CA ASP A 150 -1.18 10.18 -9.98
C ASP A 150 -2.34 10.20 -8.97
N ILE A 151 -2.32 9.28 -7.99
CA ILE A 151 -3.28 9.24 -6.90
C ILE A 151 -3.25 10.54 -6.09
N VAL A 152 -2.06 11.03 -5.75
CA VAL A 152 -1.92 12.21 -4.89
C VAL A 152 -2.16 13.51 -5.67
N SER A 153 -1.69 13.59 -6.92
CA SER A 153 -1.78 14.80 -7.73
C SER A 153 -3.12 14.97 -8.44
N ASN A 154 -3.81 13.88 -8.80
CA ASN A 154 -5.05 13.92 -9.58
C ASN A 154 -6.08 12.87 -9.09
N PRO A 155 -6.48 12.88 -7.80
CA PRO A 155 -7.36 11.85 -7.25
C PRO A 155 -8.73 11.77 -7.94
N GLU A 156 -9.28 12.89 -8.39
CA GLU A 156 -10.56 12.96 -9.10
C GLU A 156 -10.55 12.16 -10.39
N ARG A 157 -9.51 12.36 -11.23
CA ARG A 157 -9.30 11.59 -12.46
C ARG A 157 -9.19 10.09 -12.17
N ILE A 158 -8.52 9.71 -11.08
CA ILE A 158 -8.42 8.30 -10.67
C ILE A 158 -9.81 7.75 -10.32
N MET A 159 -10.63 8.52 -9.60
CA MET A 159 -12.01 8.11 -9.31
C MET A 159 -12.85 7.97 -10.57
N GLU A 160 -12.75 8.87 -11.55
CA GLU A 160 -13.47 8.75 -12.83
C GLU A 160 -13.13 7.44 -13.56
N VAL A 161 -11.85 7.07 -13.61
CA VAL A 161 -11.40 5.80 -14.20
C VAL A 161 -12.00 4.61 -13.46
N ILE A 162 -11.95 4.63 -12.12
CA ILE A 162 -12.53 3.57 -11.27
C ILE A 162 -14.06 3.48 -11.47
N GLN A 163 -14.76 4.62 -11.51
CA GLN A 163 -16.20 4.70 -11.71
C GLN A 163 -16.58 4.07 -13.05
N LYS A 164 -15.94 4.51 -14.13
CA LYS A 164 -16.19 4.01 -15.48
C LYS A 164 -15.91 2.52 -15.58
N LYS A 165 -14.79 2.05 -15.00
CA LYS A 165 -14.39 0.63 -15.06
C LYS A 165 -15.39 -0.29 -14.36
N TYR A 166 -15.88 0.12 -13.18
CA TYR A 166 -16.65 -0.76 -12.31
C TYR A 166 -18.14 -0.43 -12.20
N ASN A 167 -18.59 0.59 -12.96
CA ASN A 167 -19.94 1.14 -12.96
C ASN A 167 -20.44 1.47 -11.54
N LEU A 168 -19.62 2.23 -10.79
CA LEU A 168 -19.94 2.61 -9.41
C LEU A 168 -20.86 3.83 -9.37
N LYS A 169 -21.76 3.85 -8.38
CA LYS A 169 -22.62 4.99 -8.09
C LYS A 169 -21.86 5.96 -7.19
N THR A 170 -21.85 7.23 -7.57
CA THR A 170 -21.41 8.31 -6.68
C THR A 170 -22.50 8.63 -5.68
N HIS A 171 -22.14 9.20 -4.53
CA HIS A 171 -23.13 9.74 -3.60
C HIS A 171 -24.01 10.78 -4.32
N SER A 172 -25.33 10.66 -4.15
CA SER A 172 -26.33 11.56 -4.76
C SER A 172 -26.40 12.92 -4.07
N SER A 173 -25.76 13.06 -2.91
CA SER A 173 -25.83 14.24 -2.05
C SER A 173 -24.62 15.15 -2.23
N LYS A 174 -24.93 16.41 -2.46
CA LYS A 174 -24.11 17.61 -2.36
C LYS A 174 -23.17 17.61 -1.14
N VAL A 175 -22.03 16.92 -1.21
CA VAL A 175 -20.81 17.48 -0.61
C VAL A 175 -20.50 18.68 -1.51
N GLY A 176 -21.17 19.80 -1.22
CA GLY A 176 -21.13 20.98 -2.06
C GLY A 176 -19.74 21.57 -1.96
N GLU A 177 -19.00 21.63 -3.07
CA GLU A 177 -17.72 22.33 -3.27
C GLU A 177 -16.61 22.16 -2.21
N GLU A 178 -16.82 21.43 -1.12
CA GLU A 178 -15.82 21.17 -0.11
C GLU A 178 -14.70 20.34 -0.73
N ASP A 179 -13.47 20.82 -0.57
CA ASP A 179 -12.28 20.14 -1.04
C ASP A 179 -12.18 18.77 -0.36
N LYS A 180 -12.65 17.72 -1.06
CA LYS A 180 -12.59 16.33 -0.61
C LYS A 180 -11.18 15.93 -0.19
N THR A 181 -10.16 16.50 -0.82
CA THR A 181 -8.76 16.25 -0.48
C THR A 181 -8.47 16.73 0.93
N ALA A 182 -8.93 17.94 1.30
CA ALA A 182 -8.77 18.48 2.65
C ALA A 182 -9.49 17.61 3.71
N VAL A 183 -10.73 17.19 3.43
CA VAL A 183 -11.50 16.31 4.32
C VAL A 183 -10.78 14.98 4.55
N VAL A 184 -10.29 14.35 3.48
CA VAL A 184 -9.54 13.08 3.57
C VAL A 184 -8.23 13.28 4.33
N GLN A 185 -7.49 14.35 4.07
CA GLN A 185 -6.25 14.67 4.78
C GLN A 185 -6.49 14.87 6.28
N GLU A 186 -7.57 15.55 6.67
CA GLU A 186 -7.93 15.73 8.08
C GLU A 186 -8.26 14.39 8.76
N LYS A 187 -9.03 13.51 8.09
CA LYS A 187 -9.33 12.16 8.59
C LYS A 187 -8.06 11.35 8.81
N ILE A 188 -7.13 11.37 7.84
CA ILE A 188 -5.84 10.68 7.96
C ILE A 188 -5.03 11.21 9.13
N LYS A 189 -4.95 12.55 9.26
CA LYS A 189 -4.24 13.19 10.36
C LYS A 189 -4.78 12.73 11.72
N LYS A 190 -6.10 12.66 11.90
CA LYS A 190 -6.75 12.18 13.13
C LYS A 190 -6.43 10.70 13.44
N ILE A 191 -6.43 9.84 12.43
CA ILE A 191 -6.06 8.42 12.58
C ILE A 191 -4.61 8.28 13.05
N GLU A 192 -3.71 9.11 12.51
CA GLU A 192 -2.28 9.03 12.82
C GLU A 192 -1.93 9.65 14.18
N THR A 193 -2.61 10.71 14.61
CA THR A 193 -2.41 11.28 15.95
C THR A 193 -2.89 10.35 17.06
N ASN A 194 -3.96 9.58 16.83
CA ASN A 194 -4.52 8.70 17.85
C ASN A 194 -3.73 7.40 18.06
N THR A 195 -2.73 7.11 17.23
CA THR A 195 -2.01 5.82 17.22
C THR A 195 -0.56 5.89 17.74
N GLY A 196 -0.08 7.06 18.17
CA GLY A 196 1.31 7.27 18.59
C GLY A 196 1.51 7.64 20.07
N ASN A 197 2.60 7.14 20.67
CA ASN A 197 3.24 7.77 21.85
C ASN A 197 4.00 9.02 21.37
N ASP A 198 3.89 10.13 22.10
CA ASP A 198 4.30 11.50 21.68
C ASP A 198 5.73 11.67 21.13
N LYS A 199 6.70 10.83 21.53
CA LYS A 199 8.12 11.04 21.21
C LYS A 199 8.54 10.68 19.78
N ASP A 200 7.72 9.95 19.02
CA ASP A 200 8.09 9.33 17.74
C ASP A 200 7.16 9.75 16.57
N VAL A 201 6.25 10.69 16.83
CA VAL A 201 5.15 11.03 15.92
C VAL A 201 5.67 11.64 14.61
N SER A 202 6.74 12.42 14.63
CA SER A 202 7.24 13.16 13.46
C SER A 202 7.76 12.27 12.32
N LEU A 203 8.27 11.06 12.64
CA LEU A 203 8.77 10.11 11.63
C LEU A 203 7.69 9.15 11.12
N ARG A 204 6.70 8.84 11.97
CA ARG A 204 5.61 7.91 11.63
C ARG A 204 4.54 8.56 10.77
N VAL A 205 4.22 9.82 11.06
CA VAL A 205 3.31 10.62 10.24
C VAL A 205 3.95 10.81 8.84
N PRO A 206 3.24 10.50 7.73
CA PRO A 206 3.73 10.60 6.37
C PRO A 206 3.96 12.04 5.91
N ASN A 207 3.56 13.04 6.70
CA ASN A 207 3.69 14.43 6.35
C ASN A 207 5.13 14.77 5.96
N PRO A 208 5.32 15.49 4.84
CA PRO A 208 6.62 16.02 4.48
C PRO A 208 7.10 16.94 5.61
N ASN A 209 8.24 16.61 6.21
CA ASN A 209 8.99 17.51 7.07
C ASN A 209 10.47 17.29 6.79
N GLU A 210 11.28 18.33 7.03
CA GLU A 210 12.71 18.36 6.71
C GLU A 210 13.45 17.20 7.38
N GLN A 211 13.26 17.03 8.70
CA GLN A 211 13.83 15.94 9.49
C GLN A 211 13.56 14.55 8.87
N ARG A 212 12.32 14.28 8.47
CA ARG A 212 11.93 13.01 7.85
C ARG A 212 12.55 12.84 6.47
N ASN A 213 12.72 13.91 5.70
CA ASN A 213 13.39 13.85 4.41
C ASN A 213 14.88 13.55 4.58
N GLU A 214 15.53 14.11 5.60
CA GLU A 214 16.91 13.77 5.96
C GLU A 214 17.05 12.29 6.36
N HIS A 215 16.17 11.78 7.24
CA HIS A 215 16.19 10.37 7.61
C HIS A 215 15.92 9.45 6.42
N LYS A 216 15.04 9.84 5.49
CA LYS A 216 14.83 9.06 4.25
C LYS A 216 16.09 9.05 3.40
N LYS A 217 16.79 10.18 3.29
CA LYS A 217 18.05 10.27 2.54
C LYS A 217 19.07 9.30 3.12
N LYS A 218 19.24 9.27 4.44
CA LYS A 218 20.11 8.30 5.13
C LYS A 218 19.72 6.84 4.85
N VAL A 219 18.43 6.51 4.91
CA VAL A 219 17.98 5.14 4.56
C VAL A 219 18.28 4.79 3.11
N LYS A 220 18.17 5.75 2.17
CA LYS A 220 18.54 5.52 0.78
C LYS A 220 20.04 5.30 0.61
N GLU A 221 20.87 6.09 1.30
CA GLU A 221 22.33 5.91 1.32
C GLU A 221 22.71 4.49 1.80
N ILE A 222 22.13 4.02 2.91
CA ILE A 222 22.32 2.64 3.40
C ILE A 222 21.90 1.61 2.35
N ILE A 223 20.77 1.84 1.67
CA ILE A 223 20.29 0.96 0.60
C ILE A 223 21.27 0.92 -0.58
N ASP A 224 21.83 2.07 -0.97
CA ASP A 224 22.78 2.17 -2.07
C ASP A 224 24.15 1.56 -1.73
N GLU A 225 24.58 1.66 -0.48
CA GLU A 225 25.84 1.08 -0.01
C GLU A 225 25.75 -0.45 0.12
N ASN A 226 24.66 -0.96 0.68
CA ASN A 226 24.57 -2.37 1.09
C ASN A 226 23.70 -3.25 0.18
N PHE A 227 22.79 -2.66 -0.60
CA PHE A 227 21.74 -3.41 -1.33
C PHE A 227 21.51 -2.94 -2.78
N LYS A 228 22.47 -2.23 -3.38
CA LYS A 228 22.37 -1.66 -4.73
C LYS A 228 21.85 -2.64 -5.79
N ASP A 229 22.41 -3.84 -5.86
CA ASP A 229 22.04 -4.83 -6.87
C ASP A 229 20.60 -5.33 -6.67
N SER A 230 20.20 -5.54 -5.42
CA SER A 230 18.83 -5.93 -5.09
C SER A 230 17.85 -4.82 -5.47
N MET A 231 18.20 -3.55 -5.23
CA MET A 231 17.38 -2.42 -5.64
C MET A 231 17.30 -2.25 -7.15
N ASN A 232 18.39 -2.41 -7.88
CA ASN A 232 18.39 -2.36 -9.34
C ASN A 232 17.44 -3.40 -9.95
N SER A 233 17.43 -4.62 -9.39
CA SER A 233 16.44 -5.66 -9.76
C SER A 233 15.00 -5.18 -9.52
N VAL A 234 14.73 -4.61 -8.33
CA VAL A 234 13.40 -4.11 -7.96
C VAL A 234 12.95 -2.95 -8.85
N LEU A 235 13.85 -2.02 -9.21
CA LEU A 235 13.57 -0.92 -10.12
C LEU A 235 13.20 -1.44 -11.51
N GLY A 236 13.94 -2.41 -12.05
CA GLY A 236 13.60 -3.04 -13.32
C GLY A 236 12.19 -3.67 -13.32
N LYS A 237 11.84 -4.38 -12.26
CA LYS A 237 10.48 -4.94 -12.08
C LYS A 237 9.40 -3.87 -11.94
N TYR A 238 9.73 -2.74 -11.30
CA TYR A 238 8.81 -1.61 -11.13
C TYR A 238 8.50 -0.93 -12.46
N GLU A 239 9.50 -0.72 -13.32
CA GLU A 239 9.30 -0.18 -14.66
C GLU A 239 8.39 -1.07 -15.53
N ILE A 240 8.57 -2.39 -15.44
CA ILE A 240 7.66 -3.35 -16.11
C ILE A 240 6.24 -3.19 -15.58
N ALA A 241 6.07 -3.09 -14.25
CA ALA A 241 4.77 -2.96 -13.61
C ALA A 241 4.06 -1.67 -14.04
N LEU A 242 4.78 -0.54 -14.07
CA LEU A 242 4.22 0.74 -14.52
C LEU A 242 3.75 0.69 -15.98
N ARG A 243 4.52 0.09 -16.88
CA ARG A 243 4.12 -0.06 -18.29
C ARG A 243 2.87 -0.92 -18.46
N GLY A 244 2.65 -1.89 -17.57
CA GLY A 244 1.43 -2.70 -17.54
C GLY A 244 0.21 -2.01 -16.92
N SER A 245 0.43 -1.00 -16.07
CA SER A 245 -0.58 -0.39 -15.19
C SER A 245 -1.62 0.48 -15.92
N PHE A 246 -1.33 0.94 -17.15
CA PHE A 246 -2.20 1.85 -17.90
C PHE A 246 -3.03 1.20 -19.03
N ARG A 247 -3.27 -0.11 -18.97
CA ARG A 247 -4.23 -0.76 -19.88
C ARG A 247 -5.66 -0.46 -19.43
N ILE A 248 -6.13 0.77 -19.69
CA ILE A 248 -7.55 1.14 -19.59
C ILE A 248 -8.29 0.52 -20.77
#